data_AF-A0A519SV90-F1
#
_entry.id   AF-A0A519SV90-F1
#
_cell.length_a   1.000
_cell.length_b   1.000
_cell.length_c   1.000
_cell.angle_alpha   90.00
_cell.angle_beta   90.00
_cell.angle_gamma   90.00
#
_symmetry.space_group_name_H-M   'P 1'
#
loop_
_entity.id
_entity.type
_entity.pdbx_description
1 polymer ?
#
loop_
_entity_poly.entity_id
_entity_poly.type
_entity_poly.pdbx_seq_one_letter_code
_entity_poly.pdbx_strand_id
1 'polypeptide(L)'
;MIKNLPNADEYRNSAIECLTQAYNSVEHVDNQITNVTSREDLWKYHQIVLRTSLVLIHQGIEGLMKSEICQVSPLLLLDKKRSDWKTLPESKDELFEDLYTIGGEELLRTFYACIDSKRVNRNFLDVYEEVRINRNKIVHGIGRNPIEPDSILKLILNTFTYLLGKDSMWSAISSKFYNHPGFMTEDEDIEWQESILYNRLEYLNFYLGIKELNKHFSLDLTSRAYLCPFCTESAEQITNEGIKRPDSKWAFLNPNNPKSRSMSCVVCQTDFGVVRKSCKNNDCKGNVKFLLEDEDLGENKIWICLTCWHY
;
A
#
# COMPACT_ATOMS: atom_id res chain seq x y z
N MET A 1 32.45 -0.78 23.69
CA MET A 1 31.92 -0.75 22.29
C MET A 1 30.43 -0.45 22.32
N ILE A 2 29.87 0.07 21.21
CA ILE A 2 28.42 0.23 21.09
C ILE A 2 27.83 -1.09 20.57
N LYS A 3 26.90 -1.68 21.32
CA LYS A 3 26.25 -2.96 21.02
C LYS A 3 24.80 -2.77 20.56
N ASN A 4 24.22 -3.83 19.99
CA ASN A 4 22.84 -3.86 19.50
C ASN A 4 22.57 -2.75 18.47
N LEU A 5 23.48 -2.57 17.52
CA LEU A 5 23.26 -1.64 16.42
C LEU A 5 22.04 -2.10 15.61
N PRO A 6 21.07 -1.22 15.34
CA PRO A 6 19.91 -1.58 14.55
C PRO A 6 20.33 -1.87 13.12
N ASN A 7 19.61 -2.79 12.48
CA ASN A 7 19.75 -3.00 11.05
C ASN A 7 18.69 -2.21 10.27
N ALA A 8 18.92 -2.05 8.96
CA ALA A 8 18.02 -1.27 8.11
C ALA A 8 16.62 -1.89 8.01
N ASP A 9 16.53 -3.23 7.98
CA ASP A 9 15.26 -3.95 7.81
C ASP A 9 14.35 -3.80 9.04
N GLU A 10 14.89 -3.74 10.26
CA GLU A 10 14.13 -3.47 11.48
C GLU A 10 13.38 -2.14 11.40
N TYR A 11 14.07 -1.07 11.00
CA TYR A 11 13.44 0.23 10.81
C TYR A 11 12.45 0.23 9.64
N ARG A 12 12.79 -0.43 8.54
CA ARG A 12 11.93 -0.52 7.35
C ARG A 12 10.63 -1.24 7.66
N ASN A 13 10.69 -2.40 8.31
CA ASN A 13 9.52 -3.21 8.65
C ASN A 13 8.61 -2.48 9.63
N SER A 14 9.18 -1.93 10.71
CA SER A 14 8.43 -1.10 11.68
C SER A 14 7.76 0.11 11.03
N ALA A 15 8.43 0.76 10.07
CA ALA A 15 7.87 1.88 9.33
C ALA A 15 6.70 1.48 8.42
N ILE A 16 6.84 0.36 7.69
CA ILE A 16 5.77 -0.19 6.84
C ILE A 16 4.57 -0.57 7.72
N GLU A 17 4.79 -1.18 8.88
CA GLU A 17 3.73 -1.50 9.83
C GLU A 17 2.98 -0.26 10.30
N CYS A 18 3.68 0.83 10.63
CA CYS A 18 3.05 2.10 10.99
C CYS A 18 2.15 2.64 9.87
N LEU A 19 2.66 2.65 8.63
CA LEU A 19 1.91 3.16 7.47
C LEU A 19 0.69 2.28 7.13
N THR A 20 0.86 0.96 7.14
CA THR A 20 -0.23 0.01 6.93
C THR A 20 -1.25 0.08 8.05
N GLN A 21 -0.83 0.28 9.31
CA GLN A 21 -1.74 0.46 10.43
C GLN A 21 -2.53 1.77 10.32
N ALA A 22 -1.90 2.85 9.85
CA ALA A 22 -2.60 4.10 9.56
C ALA A 22 -3.71 3.87 8.52
N TYR A 23 -3.39 3.21 7.41
CA TYR A 23 -4.36 2.85 6.38
C TYR A 23 -5.51 2.01 6.96
N ASN A 24 -5.20 0.90 7.62
CA ASN A 24 -6.19 -0.01 8.21
C ASN A 24 -7.10 0.70 9.21
N SER A 25 -6.58 1.65 9.98
CA SER A 25 -7.38 2.40 10.97
C SER A 25 -8.41 3.30 10.27
N VAL A 26 -8.03 3.93 9.16
CA VAL A 26 -8.96 4.76 8.37
C VAL A 26 -10.01 3.88 7.69
N GLU A 27 -9.58 2.80 7.04
CA GLU A 27 -10.46 1.83 6.40
C GLU A 27 -11.46 1.23 7.39
N HIS A 28 -11.00 0.85 8.59
CA HIS A 28 -11.84 0.24 9.62
C HIS A 28 -12.99 1.14 10.05
N VAL A 29 -12.76 2.44 10.24
CA VAL A 29 -13.83 3.40 10.55
C VAL A 29 -14.79 3.52 9.39
N ASP A 30 -14.30 3.61 8.15
CA ASP A 30 -15.17 3.75 6.99
C ASP A 30 -16.07 2.52 6.78
N ASN A 31 -15.58 1.33 7.11
CA ASN A 31 -16.35 0.10 7.08
C ASN A 31 -17.46 0.04 8.15
N GLN A 32 -17.52 0.98 9.09
CA GLN A 32 -18.62 1.12 10.05
C GLN A 32 -19.78 1.96 9.51
N ILE A 33 -19.66 2.52 8.30
CA ILE A 33 -20.74 3.30 7.69
C ILE A 33 -21.98 2.44 7.51
N THR A 34 -23.11 2.95 7.98
CA THR A 34 -24.43 2.35 7.82
C THR A 34 -25.31 3.24 6.94
N ASN A 35 -26.46 2.72 6.50
CA ASN A 35 -27.43 3.51 5.73
C ASN A 35 -28.07 4.65 6.54
N VAL A 36 -27.84 4.72 7.86
CA VAL A 36 -28.47 5.69 8.75
C VAL A 36 -27.54 6.85 9.09
N THR A 37 -26.25 6.56 9.31
CA THR A 37 -25.26 7.56 9.71
C THR A 37 -24.51 8.07 8.49
N SER A 38 -24.50 9.39 8.29
CA SER A 38 -23.74 9.98 7.20
C SER A 38 -22.23 9.76 7.41
N ARG A 39 -21.49 9.60 6.30
CA ARG A 39 -20.02 9.50 6.31
C ARG A 39 -19.37 10.71 6.97
N GLU A 40 -19.93 11.90 6.74
CA GLU A 40 -19.44 13.16 7.34
C GLU A 40 -19.58 13.17 8.86
N ASP A 41 -20.73 12.74 9.40
CA ASP A 41 -20.94 12.68 10.85
C ASP A 41 -20.03 11.65 11.52
N LEU A 42 -19.83 10.50 10.84
CA LEU A 42 -18.92 9.47 11.32
C LEU A 42 -17.48 10.01 11.41
N TRP A 43 -16.98 10.66 10.36
CA TRP A 43 -15.63 11.22 10.36
C TRP A 43 -15.46 12.43 11.27
N LYS A 44 -16.53 13.19 11.52
CA LYS A 44 -16.55 14.24 12.54
C LYS A 44 -16.36 13.67 13.95
N TYR A 45 -16.95 12.51 14.24
CA TYR A 45 -16.76 11.81 15.51
C TYR A 45 -15.36 11.15 15.62
N HIS A 46 -14.87 10.53 14.55
CA HIS A 46 -13.62 9.76 14.55
C HIS A 46 -12.35 10.58 14.20
N GLN A 47 -12.33 11.89 14.43
CA GLN A 47 -11.15 12.74 14.18
C GLN A 47 -9.88 12.27 14.91
N ILE A 48 -10.02 11.60 16.06
CA ILE A 48 -8.87 11.03 16.77
C ILE A 48 -8.17 9.95 15.93
N VAL A 49 -8.90 9.17 15.14
CA VAL A 49 -8.33 8.13 14.28
C VAL A 49 -7.47 8.75 13.18
N LEU A 50 -7.94 9.83 12.56
CA LEU A 50 -7.18 10.55 11.53
C LEU A 50 -5.93 11.22 12.11
N ARG A 51 -6.03 11.80 13.32
CA ARG A 51 -4.88 12.39 14.03
C ARG A 51 -3.84 11.34 14.40
N THR A 52 -4.25 10.19 14.93
CA THR A 52 -3.36 9.07 15.24
C THR A 52 -2.72 8.52 13.96
N SER A 53 -3.50 8.42 12.87
CA SER A 53 -2.98 7.99 11.57
C SER A 53 -1.88 8.94 11.07
N LEU A 54 -2.03 10.26 11.26
CA LEU A 54 -0.98 11.22 10.91
C LEU A 54 0.30 11.03 11.74
N VAL A 55 0.17 10.71 13.04
CA VAL A 55 1.32 10.38 13.88
C VAL A 55 2.03 9.11 13.39
N LEU A 56 1.27 8.08 13.01
CA LEU A 56 1.81 6.86 12.43
C LEU A 56 2.49 7.10 11.09
N ILE A 57 1.95 7.98 10.24
CA ILE A 57 2.60 8.40 8.99
C ILE A 57 3.94 9.05 9.28
N HIS A 58 3.99 9.99 10.24
CA HIS A 58 5.24 10.62 10.66
C HIS A 58 6.26 9.59 11.15
N GLN A 59 5.84 8.64 12.00
CA GLN A 59 6.69 7.55 12.49
C GLN A 59 7.20 6.66 11.34
N GLY A 60 6.33 6.37 10.36
CA GLY A 60 6.70 5.64 9.15
C GLY A 60 7.75 6.38 8.32
N ILE A 61 7.58 7.68 8.09
CA ILE A 61 8.57 8.49 7.34
C ILE A 61 9.92 8.49 8.07
N GLU A 62 9.94 8.71 9.39
CA GLU A 62 11.19 8.67 10.15
C GLU A 62 11.86 7.30 10.11
N GLY A 63 11.09 6.21 10.26
CA GLY A 63 11.62 4.86 10.18
C GLY A 63 12.21 4.54 8.81
N LEU A 64 11.55 4.94 7.72
CA LEU A 64 12.10 4.75 6.37
C LEU A 64 13.38 5.56 6.14
N MET A 65 13.45 6.80 6.62
CA MET A 65 14.70 7.58 6.58
C MET A 65 15.82 6.92 7.40
N LYS A 66 15.51 6.43 8.60
CA LYS A 66 16.46 5.70 9.47
C LYS A 66 16.95 4.42 8.83
N SER A 67 16.09 3.68 8.12
CA SER A 67 16.46 2.50 7.34
C SER A 67 17.54 2.83 6.31
N GLU A 68 17.34 3.87 5.50
CA GLU A 68 18.32 4.28 4.48
C GLU A 68 19.64 4.75 5.11
N ILE A 69 19.60 5.46 6.24
CA ILE A 69 20.81 5.85 6.98
C ILE A 69 21.54 4.62 7.52
N CYS A 70 20.83 3.62 8.04
CA CYS A 70 21.41 2.40 8.59
C CYS A 70 22.09 1.52 7.54
N GLN A 71 21.68 1.60 6.26
CA GLN A 71 22.40 0.94 5.16
C GLN A 71 23.82 1.50 4.98
N VAL A 72 24.04 2.78 5.32
CA VAL A 72 25.38 3.39 5.34
C VAL A 72 26.06 3.12 6.68
N SER A 73 25.45 3.58 7.78
CA SER A 73 25.89 3.26 9.13
C SER A 73 24.84 3.68 10.17
N PRO A 74 24.42 2.78 11.08
CA PRO A 74 23.49 3.12 12.16
C PRO A 74 24.07 4.15 13.14
N LEU A 75 25.39 4.28 13.22
CA LEU A 75 26.06 5.26 14.08
C LEU A 75 25.81 6.72 13.68
N LEU A 76 25.39 6.96 12.44
CA LEU A 76 25.02 8.30 11.96
C LEU A 76 23.72 8.81 12.59
N LEU A 77 22.93 7.93 13.22
CA LEU A 77 21.73 8.30 13.93
C LEU A 77 21.99 8.82 15.34
N LEU A 78 23.22 8.72 15.87
CA LEU A 78 23.53 9.12 17.24
C LEU A 78 23.72 10.64 17.37
N ASP A 79 22.95 11.25 18.27
CA ASP A 79 23.07 12.65 18.65
C ASP A 79 24.12 12.83 19.75
N LYS A 80 25.33 12.37 19.47
CA LYS A 80 26.45 12.41 20.42
C LYS A 80 27.76 12.60 19.68
N LYS A 81 28.61 13.49 20.17
CA LYS A 81 29.95 13.68 19.60
C LYS A 81 30.75 12.39 19.74
N ARG A 82 31.56 12.07 18.73
CA ARG A 82 32.41 10.87 18.73
C ARG A 82 33.38 10.83 19.91
N SER A 83 33.80 12.00 20.42
CA SER A 83 34.64 12.12 21.62
C SER A 83 33.99 11.54 22.88
N ASP A 84 32.66 11.48 22.92
CA ASP A 84 31.90 11.11 24.10
C ASP A 84 31.48 9.63 24.06
N TRP A 85 31.80 8.92 22.97
CA TRP A 85 31.49 7.51 22.81
C TRP A 85 32.43 6.65 23.67
N LYS A 86 31.87 5.80 24.52
CA LYS A 86 32.64 4.88 25.39
C LYS A 86 33.21 3.69 24.59
N THR A 87 34.16 3.98 23.71
CA THR A 87 34.70 3.04 22.72
C THR A 87 36.21 2.79 22.86
N LEU A 88 36.88 3.51 23.76
CA LEU A 88 38.29 3.28 24.07
C LEU A 88 38.48 1.97 24.85
N PRO A 89 39.70 1.39 24.84
CA PRO A 89 40.04 0.26 25.69
C PRO A 89 39.64 0.53 27.15
N GLU A 90 39.15 -0.50 27.85
CA GLU A 90 38.66 -0.43 29.25
C GLU A 90 37.34 0.33 29.48
N SER A 91 36.76 0.93 28.43
CA SER A 91 35.42 1.53 28.53
C SER A 91 34.33 0.47 28.60
N LYS A 92 33.30 0.71 29.44
CA LYS A 92 32.09 -0.12 29.47
C LYS A 92 31.34 -0.02 28.14
N ASP A 93 30.78 -1.14 27.68
CA ASP A 93 29.86 -1.16 26.55
C ASP A 93 28.62 -0.29 26.79
N GLU A 94 28.13 0.34 25.73
CA GLU A 94 26.87 1.07 25.69
C GLU A 94 25.92 0.36 24.71
N LEU A 95 24.64 0.24 25.05
CA LEU A 95 23.63 -0.26 24.11
C LEU A 95 23.18 0.90 23.23
N PHE A 96 22.97 0.65 21.95
CA PHE A 96 22.53 1.69 21.01
C PHE A 96 21.19 2.32 21.43
N GLU A 97 20.25 1.52 21.91
CA GLU A 97 18.91 1.95 22.36
C GLU A 97 18.94 2.90 23.56
N ASP A 98 20.02 2.89 24.35
CA ASP A 98 20.23 3.79 25.48
C ASP A 98 20.81 5.16 25.06
N LEU A 99 21.21 5.31 23.79
CA LEU A 99 21.82 6.53 23.28
C LEU A 99 20.78 7.44 22.63
N TYR A 100 20.94 8.75 22.80
CA TYR A 100 20.11 9.73 22.12
C TYR A 100 20.33 9.69 20.61
N THR A 101 19.23 9.70 19.87
CA THR A 101 19.25 9.76 18.40
C THR A 101 18.94 11.16 17.90
N ILE A 102 19.43 11.47 16.70
CA ILE A 102 19.18 12.75 16.02
C ILE A 102 17.68 13.05 15.87
N GLY A 103 17.31 14.32 16.07
CA GLY A 103 15.95 14.81 15.90
C GLY A 103 15.55 15.00 14.43
N GLY A 104 14.29 15.33 14.16
CA GLY A 104 13.72 15.34 12.80
C GLY A 104 14.42 16.24 11.76
N GLU A 105 14.95 17.40 12.14
CA GLU A 105 15.69 18.26 11.17
C GLU A 105 17.04 17.63 10.80
N GLU A 106 17.80 17.18 11.80
CA GLU A 106 19.09 16.51 11.58
C GLU A 106 18.91 15.16 10.89
N LEU A 107 17.81 14.45 11.16
CA LEU A 107 17.44 13.22 10.49
C LEU A 107 17.27 13.43 8.98
N LEU A 108 16.56 14.47 8.57
CA LEU A 108 16.36 14.80 7.15
C LEU A 108 17.70 15.14 6.47
N ARG A 109 18.56 15.93 7.13
CA ARG A 109 19.89 16.29 6.60
C ARG A 109 20.77 15.05 6.45
N THR A 110 20.80 14.20 7.48
CA THR A 110 21.59 12.96 7.50
C THR A 110 21.08 11.98 6.43
N PHE A 111 19.76 11.87 6.27
CA PHE A 111 19.14 11.08 5.21
C PHE A 111 19.65 11.50 3.83
N TYR A 112 19.53 12.78 3.46
CA TYR A 112 20.01 13.26 2.16
C TYR A 112 21.53 13.16 1.97
N ALA A 113 22.31 13.08 3.06
CA ALA A 113 23.74 12.78 3.00
C ALA A 113 24.06 11.31 2.73
N CYS A 114 23.13 10.39 3.03
CA CYS A 114 23.29 8.94 2.88
C CYS A 114 22.77 8.39 1.54
N ILE A 115 21.91 9.13 0.85
CA ILE A 115 21.25 8.68 -0.38
C ILE A 115 21.66 9.49 -1.61
N ASP A 116 21.49 8.90 -2.80
CA ASP A 116 21.48 9.67 -4.04
C ASP A 116 20.15 10.44 -4.14
N SER A 117 20.19 11.75 -3.94
CA SER A 117 19.01 12.63 -3.95
C SER A 117 18.22 12.59 -5.26
N LYS A 118 18.81 12.12 -6.37
CA LYS A 118 18.09 11.90 -7.63
C LYS A 118 17.10 10.72 -7.56
N ARG A 119 17.27 9.81 -6.59
CA ARG A 119 16.39 8.64 -6.39
C ARG A 119 15.13 8.97 -5.60
N VAL A 120 15.13 10.06 -4.83
CA VAL A 120 13.97 10.49 -4.06
C VAL A 120 13.15 11.47 -4.88
N ASN A 121 11.83 11.32 -4.79
CA ASN A 121 10.91 12.24 -5.46
C ASN A 121 11.12 13.67 -4.95
N ARG A 122 11.20 14.65 -5.86
CA ARG A 122 11.40 16.07 -5.50
C ARG A 122 10.33 16.62 -4.55
N ASN A 123 9.13 16.06 -4.59
CA ASN A 123 8.01 16.47 -3.75
C ASN A 123 8.02 15.80 -2.36
N PHE A 124 8.99 14.92 -2.06
CA PHE A 124 9.09 14.27 -0.75
C PHE A 124 9.27 15.29 0.38
N LEU A 125 10.10 16.31 0.17
CA LEU A 125 10.36 17.33 1.17
C LEU A 125 9.07 18.06 1.60
N ASP A 126 8.22 18.38 0.64
CA ASP A 126 6.94 19.06 0.91
C ASP A 126 6.01 18.17 1.74
N VAL A 127 5.92 16.88 1.40
CA VAL A 127 5.13 15.90 2.16
C VAL A 127 5.67 15.72 3.58
N TYR A 128 6.99 15.63 3.73
CA TYR A 128 7.61 15.50 5.05
C TYR A 128 7.31 16.72 5.93
N GLU A 129 7.48 17.94 5.40
CA GLU A 129 7.20 19.17 6.15
C GLU A 129 5.72 19.32 6.49
N GLU A 130 4.81 18.98 5.56
CA GLU A 130 3.37 18.96 5.82
C GLU A 130 3.04 18.04 7.00
N VAL A 131 3.53 16.80 6.98
CA VAL A 131 3.31 15.82 8.05
C VAL A 131 3.93 16.31 9.36
N ARG A 132 5.16 16.83 9.34
CA ARG A 132 5.87 17.33 10.52
C ARG A 132 5.13 18.48 11.20
N ILE A 133 4.70 19.48 10.41
CA ILE A 133 3.95 20.65 10.92
C ILE A 133 2.62 20.21 11.52
N ASN A 134 1.87 19.37 10.82
CA ASN A 134 0.55 18.94 11.28
C ASN A 134 0.65 18.02 12.51
N ARG A 135 1.65 17.11 12.56
CA ARG A 135 1.94 16.28 13.74
C ARG A 135 2.26 17.15 14.95
N ASN A 136 3.10 18.18 14.81
CA ASN A 136 3.44 19.08 15.91
C ASN A 136 2.20 19.79 16.46
N LYS A 137 1.29 20.26 15.59
CA LYS A 137 0.02 20.87 16.03
C LYS A 137 -0.84 19.90 16.83
N ILE A 138 -0.87 18.62 16.44
CA ILE A 138 -1.62 17.57 17.15
C ILE A 138 -0.99 17.30 18.51
N VAL A 139 0.33 17.06 18.56
CA VAL A 139 1.06 16.72 19.81
C VAL A 139 0.97 17.87 20.83
N HIS A 140 1.04 19.12 20.38
CA HIS A 140 0.89 20.27 21.27
C HIS A 140 -0.58 20.60 21.62
N GLY A 141 -1.56 19.89 21.05
CA GLY A 141 -2.99 20.11 21.33
C GLY A 141 -3.57 21.40 20.75
N ILE A 142 -2.86 22.06 19.83
CA ILE A 142 -3.20 23.38 19.27
C ILE A 142 -3.99 23.24 17.94
N GLY A 143 -3.90 22.09 17.26
CA GLY A 143 -4.61 21.82 16.01
C GLY A 143 -6.03 21.30 16.21
N ARG A 144 -7.04 22.17 16.07
CA ARG A 144 -8.47 21.77 16.12
C ARG A 144 -9.12 21.61 14.75
N ASN A 145 -8.43 21.94 13.67
CA ASN A 145 -8.98 21.82 12.33
C ASN A 145 -9.32 20.35 12.05
N PRO A 146 -10.52 20.07 11.50
CA PRO A 146 -10.84 18.74 11.00
C PRO A 146 -9.81 18.30 9.95
N ILE A 147 -9.45 17.03 10.02
CA ILE A 147 -8.67 16.34 9.00
C ILE A 147 -9.66 15.54 8.17
N GLU A 148 -9.46 15.53 6.85
CA GLU A 148 -10.28 14.74 5.94
C GLU A 148 -9.61 13.38 5.64
N PRO A 149 -10.38 12.28 5.49
CA PRO A 149 -9.80 10.96 5.26
C PRO A 149 -8.98 10.85 3.97
N ASP A 150 -9.41 11.50 2.89
CA ASP A 150 -8.70 11.52 1.60
C ASP A 150 -7.28 12.11 1.76
N SER A 151 -7.14 13.14 2.59
CA SER A 151 -5.83 13.75 2.88
C SER A 151 -4.86 12.75 3.54
N ILE A 152 -5.35 11.93 4.48
CA ILE A 152 -4.56 10.89 5.14
C ILE A 152 -4.19 9.78 4.16
N LEU A 153 -5.14 9.28 3.38
CA LEU A 153 -4.89 8.24 2.37
C LEU A 153 -3.85 8.70 1.33
N LYS A 154 -3.94 9.95 0.90
CA LYS A 154 -2.99 10.56 -0.03
C LYS A 154 -1.60 10.70 0.57
N LEU A 155 -1.48 11.09 1.84
CA LEU A 155 -0.19 11.16 2.54
C LEU A 155 0.46 9.77 2.67
N ILE A 156 -0.32 8.72 2.95
CA ILE A 156 0.16 7.34 2.98
C ILE A 156 0.72 6.93 1.61
N LEU A 157 -0.07 7.11 0.55
CA LEU A 157 0.34 6.75 -0.82
C LEU A 157 1.57 7.52 -1.30
N ASN A 158 1.62 8.83 -1.04
CA ASN A 158 2.79 9.66 -1.33
C ASN A 158 4.03 9.16 -0.58
N THR A 159 3.90 8.85 0.71
CA THR A 159 5.01 8.36 1.53
C THR A 159 5.61 7.07 0.96
N PHE A 160 4.76 6.07 0.70
CA PHE A 160 5.18 4.83 0.06
C PHE A 160 5.83 5.09 -1.30
N THR A 161 5.18 5.88 -2.16
CA THR A 161 5.66 6.12 -3.52
C THR A 161 6.99 6.86 -3.56
N TYR A 162 7.18 7.86 -2.70
CA TYR A 162 8.34 8.74 -2.73
C TYR A 162 9.57 8.12 -2.09
N LEU A 163 9.39 7.24 -1.10
CA LEU A 163 10.49 6.59 -0.38
C LEU A 163 10.75 5.15 -0.83
N LEU A 164 9.72 4.43 -1.27
CA LEU A 164 9.82 3.00 -1.65
C LEU A 164 9.50 2.72 -3.11
N GLY A 165 9.05 3.73 -3.87
CA GLY A 165 8.69 3.60 -5.28
C GLY A 165 7.23 3.21 -5.50
N LYS A 166 6.83 3.19 -6.78
CA LYS A 166 5.47 2.79 -7.20
C LYS A 166 5.15 1.36 -6.78
N ASP A 167 3.87 1.06 -6.64
CA ASP A 167 3.30 -0.24 -6.24
C ASP A 167 3.65 -0.70 -4.81
N SER A 168 4.55 -0.01 -4.11
CA SER A 168 5.04 -0.40 -2.78
C SER A 168 3.96 -0.43 -1.71
N MET A 169 3.04 0.53 -1.72
CA MET A 169 1.90 0.57 -0.78
C MET A 169 1.02 -0.67 -0.95
N TRP A 170 0.67 -0.98 -2.20
CA TRP A 170 -0.19 -2.11 -2.49
C TRP A 170 0.50 -3.43 -2.14
N SER A 171 1.78 -3.56 -2.51
CA SER A 171 2.60 -4.73 -2.16
C SER A 171 2.68 -4.95 -0.64
N ALA A 172 2.78 -3.87 0.15
CA ALA A 172 2.79 -3.97 1.60
C ALA A 172 1.43 -4.46 2.16
N ILE A 173 0.32 -3.96 1.61
CA ILE A 173 -1.04 -4.35 2.03
C ILE A 173 -1.36 -5.78 1.62
N SER A 174 -1.10 -6.14 0.36
CA SER A 174 -1.36 -7.48 -0.18
C SER A 174 -0.49 -8.53 0.50
N SER A 175 0.81 -8.25 0.69
CA SER A 175 1.72 -9.15 1.40
C SER A 175 1.25 -9.42 2.84
N LYS A 176 0.77 -8.41 3.57
CA LYS A 176 0.23 -8.62 4.92
C LYS A 176 -1.03 -9.49 4.93
N PHE A 177 -1.86 -9.39 3.89
CA PHE A 177 -3.03 -10.24 3.73
C PHE A 177 -2.62 -11.71 3.50
N TYR A 178 -1.75 -11.98 2.52
CA TYR A 178 -1.33 -13.36 2.19
C TYR A 178 -0.42 -14.01 3.25
N ASN A 179 0.30 -13.20 4.04
CA ASN A 179 1.11 -13.71 5.17
C ASN A 179 0.31 -13.85 6.48
N HIS A 180 -1.00 -13.65 6.44
CA HIS A 180 -1.83 -13.88 7.63
C HIS A 180 -1.79 -15.37 8.01
N PRO A 181 -1.58 -15.74 9.29
CA PRO A 181 -1.46 -17.14 9.70
C PRO A 181 -2.63 -18.01 9.24
N GLY A 182 -3.86 -17.47 9.29
CA GLY A 182 -5.05 -18.18 8.80
C GLY A 182 -5.04 -18.47 7.29
N PHE A 183 -4.39 -17.62 6.47
CA PHE A 183 -4.18 -17.92 5.06
C PHE A 183 -3.14 -19.03 4.89
N MET A 184 -2.10 -19.04 5.72
CA MET A 184 -1.05 -20.07 5.67
C MET A 184 -1.52 -21.45 6.17
N THR A 185 -2.53 -21.48 7.03
CA THR A 185 -3.06 -22.72 7.62
C THR A 185 -4.34 -23.22 6.95
N GLU A 186 -4.74 -22.60 5.84
CA GLU A 186 -6.00 -22.89 5.14
C GLU A 186 -7.21 -22.87 6.10
N ASP A 187 -7.26 -21.88 6.99
CA ASP A 187 -8.32 -21.74 7.99
C ASP A 187 -9.60 -21.27 7.30
N GLU A 188 -10.60 -22.16 7.19
CA GLU A 188 -11.89 -21.89 6.54
C GLU A 188 -12.62 -20.64 7.08
N ASP A 189 -12.40 -20.27 8.35
CA ASP A 189 -13.00 -19.06 8.96
C ASP A 189 -12.27 -17.76 8.55
N ILE A 190 -11.07 -17.86 7.99
CA ILE A 190 -10.18 -16.75 7.63
C ILE A 190 -9.93 -16.68 6.11
N GLU A 191 -9.99 -17.80 5.39
CA GLU A 191 -9.50 -17.94 4.02
C GLU A 191 -10.27 -17.16 2.95
N TRP A 192 -11.53 -16.83 3.15
CA TRP A 192 -12.40 -16.68 1.97
C TRP A 192 -12.82 -15.29 1.57
N GLN A 193 -11.94 -14.30 1.65
CA GLN A 193 -12.28 -12.99 1.07
C GLN A 193 -11.09 -12.29 0.40
N GLU A 194 -10.53 -12.88 -0.66
CA GLU A 194 -9.75 -12.10 -1.66
C GLU A 194 -10.55 -10.90 -2.19
N SER A 195 -11.89 -10.97 -2.11
CA SER A 195 -12.82 -9.83 -2.28
C SER A 195 -12.51 -8.62 -1.40
N ILE A 196 -11.87 -8.78 -0.22
CA ILE A 196 -11.37 -7.68 0.61
C ILE A 196 -10.34 -6.85 -0.14
N LEU A 197 -9.41 -7.48 -0.87
CA LEU A 197 -8.39 -6.76 -1.63
C LEU A 197 -9.02 -5.94 -2.76
N TYR A 198 -10.10 -6.42 -3.38
CA TYR A 198 -10.86 -5.61 -4.33
C TYR A 198 -11.50 -4.39 -3.68
N ASN A 199 -12.22 -4.64 -2.58
CA ASN A 199 -12.91 -3.58 -1.86
C ASN A 199 -11.94 -2.49 -1.40
N ARG A 200 -10.69 -2.84 -1.09
CA ARG A 200 -9.61 -1.91 -0.77
C ARG A 200 -9.22 -0.99 -1.93
N LEU A 201 -9.08 -1.51 -3.15
CA LEU A 201 -8.81 -0.66 -4.31
C LEU A 201 -10.03 0.19 -4.70
N GLU A 202 -11.24 -0.37 -4.61
CA GLU A 202 -12.48 0.40 -4.84
C GLU A 202 -12.62 1.53 -3.81
N TYR A 203 -12.32 1.25 -2.54
CA TYR A 203 -12.27 2.22 -1.46
C TYR A 203 -11.28 3.37 -1.75
N LEU A 204 -10.05 3.02 -2.13
CA LEU A 204 -9.05 4.01 -2.53
C LEU A 204 -9.49 4.83 -3.75
N ASN A 205 -10.13 4.20 -4.73
CA ASN A 205 -10.63 4.87 -5.93
C ASN A 205 -11.81 5.79 -5.63
N PHE A 206 -12.69 5.40 -4.70
CA PHE A 206 -13.78 6.23 -4.23
C PHE A 206 -13.27 7.54 -3.61
N TYR A 207 -12.25 7.47 -2.76
CA TYR A 207 -11.71 8.65 -2.08
C TYR A 207 -10.84 9.54 -2.97
N LEU A 208 -9.97 8.93 -3.78
CA LEU A 208 -8.89 9.65 -4.45
C LEU A 208 -9.12 9.79 -5.96
N GLY A 209 -9.93 8.91 -6.53
CA GLY A 209 -10.14 8.79 -7.96
C GLY A 209 -8.95 8.17 -8.71
N ILE A 210 -9.25 7.55 -9.85
CA ILE A 210 -8.28 6.79 -10.65
C ILE A 210 -7.06 7.61 -11.10
N LYS A 211 -7.23 8.92 -11.31
CA LYS A 211 -6.13 9.82 -11.73
C LYS A 211 -5.10 10.03 -10.63
N GLU A 212 -5.53 10.12 -9.38
CA GLU A 212 -4.61 10.23 -8.25
C GLU A 212 -3.90 8.89 -8.05
N LEU A 213 -4.66 7.79 -8.02
CA LEU A 213 -4.11 6.44 -7.89
C LEU A 213 -3.04 6.14 -8.95
N ASN A 214 -3.27 6.53 -10.21
CA ASN A 214 -2.32 6.31 -11.32
C ASN A 214 -0.91 6.88 -11.07
N LYS A 215 -0.75 7.83 -10.15
CA LYS A 215 0.57 8.36 -9.75
C LYS A 215 1.38 7.36 -8.94
N HIS A 216 0.71 6.43 -8.26
CA HIS A 216 1.27 5.51 -7.27
C HIS A 216 1.47 4.10 -7.81
N PHE A 217 0.87 3.75 -8.94
CA PHE A 217 1.00 2.45 -9.59
C PHE A 217 1.84 2.53 -10.86
N SER A 218 2.55 1.46 -11.20
CA SER A 218 3.33 1.37 -12.45
C SER A 218 2.47 1.13 -13.68
N LEU A 219 1.32 0.48 -13.50
CA LEU A 219 0.32 0.31 -14.56
C LEU A 219 -0.42 1.63 -14.86
N ASP A 220 -0.80 1.81 -16.12
CA ASP A 220 -1.68 2.90 -16.53
C ASP A 220 -3.13 2.58 -16.14
N LEU A 221 -3.51 2.99 -14.93
CA LEU A 221 -4.84 2.80 -14.36
C LEU A 221 -5.91 3.63 -15.06
N THR A 222 -5.51 4.65 -15.84
CA THR A 222 -6.46 5.46 -16.62
C THR A 222 -6.88 4.79 -17.93
N SER A 223 -6.22 3.69 -18.28
CA SER A 223 -6.56 2.88 -19.43
C SER A 223 -7.82 2.03 -19.21
N ARG A 224 -8.29 1.37 -20.27
CA ARG A 224 -9.45 0.49 -20.17
C ARG A 224 -9.15 -0.66 -19.21
N ALA A 225 -9.91 -0.74 -18.12
CA ALA A 225 -9.86 -1.82 -17.17
C ALA A 225 -10.65 -3.05 -17.63
N TYR A 226 -10.22 -4.22 -17.17
CA TYR A 226 -10.80 -5.53 -17.44
C TYR A 226 -10.92 -6.34 -16.15
N LEU A 227 -11.73 -7.39 -16.19
CA LEU A 227 -11.82 -8.40 -15.15
C LEU A 227 -10.52 -9.20 -15.12
N CYS A 228 -10.04 -9.53 -13.92
CA CYS A 228 -8.91 -10.43 -13.73
C CYS A 228 -9.44 -11.87 -13.61
N PRO A 229 -8.99 -12.84 -14.43
CA PRO A 229 -9.51 -14.19 -14.39
C PRO A 229 -9.36 -14.83 -13.00
N PHE A 230 -8.13 -14.91 -12.49
CA PHE A 230 -7.82 -15.51 -11.19
C PHE A 230 -8.65 -14.91 -10.06
N CYS A 231 -8.66 -13.59 -10.04
CA CYS A 231 -9.19 -12.84 -8.93
C CYS A 231 -10.73 -12.85 -9.00
N THR A 232 -11.33 -12.98 -10.20
CA THR A 232 -12.78 -13.14 -10.36
C THR A 232 -13.22 -14.56 -9.97
N GLU A 233 -12.42 -15.59 -10.32
CA GLU A 233 -12.65 -16.99 -9.94
C GLU A 233 -12.54 -17.21 -8.42
N SER A 234 -11.49 -16.68 -7.78
CA SER A 234 -11.30 -16.80 -6.32
C SER A 234 -12.39 -16.13 -5.49
N ALA A 235 -13.11 -15.17 -6.06
CA ALA A 235 -14.16 -14.41 -5.38
C ALA A 235 -15.57 -14.82 -5.84
N GLU A 236 -15.71 -15.92 -6.56
CA GLU A 236 -17.02 -16.47 -6.93
C GLU A 236 -17.79 -16.92 -5.68
N GLN A 237 -19.06 -16.57 -5.63
CA GLN A 237 -19.96 -17.00 -4.56
C GLN A 237 -21.08 -17.85 -5.14
N ILE A 238 -21.22 -19.07 -4.65
CA ILE A 238 -22.34 -19.94 -4.98
C ILE A 238 -23.51 -19.51 -4.09
N THR A 239 -24.55 -18.96 -4.71
CA THR A 239 -25.78 -18.53 -4.02
C THR A 239 -26.98 -19.35 -4.49
N ASN A 240 -28.10 -19.25 -3.80
CA ASN A 240 -29.37 -19.85 -4.24
C ASN A 240 -29.83 -19.34 -5.62
N GLU A 241 -29.34 -18.18 -6.07
CA GLU A 241 -29.63 -17.57 -7.37
C GLU A 241 -28.61 -17.96 -8.45
N GLY A 242 -27.65 -18.83 -8.12
CA GLY A 242 -26.54 -19.23 -8.98
C GLY A 242 -25.20 -18.61 -8.56
N ILE A 243 -24.22 -18.71 -9.46
CA ILE A 243 -22.86 -18.21 -9.22
C ILE A 243 -22.83 -16.69 -9.42
N LYS A 244 -22.53 -15.96 -8.34
CA LYS A 244 -22.25 -14.52 -8.38
C LYS A 244 -20.75 -14.30 -8.47
N ARG A 245 -20.36 -13.32 -9.28
CA ARG A 245 -18.97 -12.94 -9.54
C ARG A 245 -18.78 -11.46 -9.27
N PRO A 246 -17.62 -11.02 -8.76
CA PRO A 246 -17.33 -9.59 -8.70
C PRO A 246 -17.24 -9.00 -10.11
N ASP A 247 -17.73 -7.78 -10.27
CA ASP A 247 -17.66 -7.02 -11.53
C ASP A 247 -16.55 -5.96 -11.53
N SER A 248 -15.75 -5.91 -10.45
CA SER A 248 -14.63 -4.99 -10.26
C SER A 248 -13.50 -5.26 -11.27
N LYS A 249 -12.98 -4.18 -11.88
CA LYS A 249 -12.04 -4.24 -13.00
C LYS A 249 -10.73 -3.57 -12.62
N TRP A 250 -9.73 -4.39 -12.32
CA TRP A 250 -8.38 -3.95 -11.95
C TRP A 250 -7.29 -4.66 -12.75
N ALA A 251 -7.63 -5.28 -13.87
CA ALA A 251 -6.66 -5.81 -14.82
C ALA A 251 -6.51 -4.88 -16.02
N PHE A 252 -5.26 -4.66 -16.45
CA PHE A 252 -4.92 -3.72 -17.50
C PHE A 252 -3.99 -4.37 -18.52
N LEU A 253 -4.08 -3.94 -19.78
CA LEU A 253 -3.14 -4.38 -20.81
C LEU A 253 -1.76 -3.77 -20.52
N ASN A 254 -0.73 -4.61 -20.56
CA ASN A 254 0.63 -4.19 -20.28
C ASN A 254 1.59 -4.84 -21.30
N PRO A 255 2.05 -4.12 -22.34
CA PRO A 255 1.83 -2.69 -22.60
C PRO A 255 0.39 -2.36 -23.02
N ASN A 256 -0.08 -1.15 -22.71
CA ASN A 256 -1.41 -0.65 -23.10
C ASN A 256 -1.46 -0.28 -24.59
N ASN A 257 -1.60 -1.28 -25.47
CA ASN A 257 -1.77 -1.05 -26.90
C ASN A 257 -2.73 -2.07 -27.56
N PRO A 258 -3.27 -1.77 -28.76
CA PRO A 258 -4.29 -2.62 -29.39
C PRO A 258 -3.83 -4.03 -29.77
N LYS A 259 -2.52 -4.28 -29.85
CA LYS A 259 -1.93 -5.58 -30.22
C LYS A 259 -1.42 -6.35 -29.00
N SER A 260 -1.51 -5.78 -27.80
CA SER A 260 -1.01 -6.41 -26.59
C SER A 260 -1.69 -7.74 -26.32
N ARG A 261 -0.88 -8.69 -25.86
CA ARG A 261 -1.28 -10.07 -25.53
C ARG A 261 -0.94 -10.43 -24.09
N SER A 262 -0.59 -9.42 -23.30
CA SER A 262 -0.22 -9.55 -21.90
C SER A 262 -1.01 -8.54 -21.08
N MET A 263 -1.40 -8.99 -19.90
CA MET A 263 -2.15 -8.22 -18.93
C MET A 263 -1.56 -8.39 -17.55
N SER A 264 -1.75 -7.36 -16.73
CA SER A 264 -1.32 -7.34 -15.33
C SER A 264 -2.52 -6.95 -14.47
N CYS A 265 -2.75 -7.65 -13.37
CA CYS A 265 -3.77 -7.27 -12.39
C CYS A 265 -3.14 -6.47 -11.26
N VAL A 266 -3.77 -5.35 -10.86
CA VAL A 266 -3.33 -4.58 -9.69
C VAL A 266 -3.59 -5.36 -8.41
N VAL A 267 -4.78 -5.98 -8.26
CA VAL A 267 -5.23 -6.64 -7.02
C VAL A 267 -4.30 -7.77 -6.61
N CYS A 268 -4.19 -8.81 -7.44
CA CYS A 268 -3.37 -9.98 -7.15
C CYS A 268 -1.92 -9.87 -7.65
N GLN A 269 -1.56 -8.80 -8.37
CA GLN A 269 -0.22 -8.59 -8.94
C GLN A 269 0.23 -9.67 -9.94
N THR A 270 -0.70 -10.48 -10.44
CA THR A 270 -0.44 -11.53 -11.44
C THR A 270 -0.41 -10.99 -12.86
N ASP A 271 0.61 -11.40 -13.62
CA ASP A 271 0.71 -11.22 -15.06
C ASP A 271 0.17 -12.44 -15.81
N PHE A 272 -0.57 -12.23 -16.89
CA PHE A 272 -1.16 -13.32 -17.67
C PHE A 272 -1.34 -13.00 -19.16
N GLY A 273 -1.37 -14.06 -19.96
CA GLY A 273 -1.54 -14.00 -21.42
C GLY A 273 -3.00 -13.87 -21.83
N VAL A 274 -3.25 -13.10 -22.90
CA VAL A 274 -4.59 -12.92 -23.48
C VAL A 274 -4.56 -12.95 -25.00
N VAL A 275 -5.71 -13.23 -25.61
CA VAL A 275 -5.91 -13.13 -27.06
C VAL A 275 -6.85 -11.99 -27.43
N ARG A 276 -6.63 -11.44 -28.62
CA ARG A 276 -7.42 -10.35 -29.19
C ARG A 276 -8.50 -10.93 -30.12
N LYS A 277 -9.63 -11.32 -29.56
CA LYS A 277 -10.80 -11.88 -30.28
C LYS A 277 -12.09 -11.25 -29.75
N SER A 278 -12.97 -10.82 -30.65
CA SER A 278 -14.26 -10.22 -30.29
C SER A 278 -15.08 -11.14 -29.39
N CYS A 279 -15.78 -10.54 -28.43
CA CYS A 279 -16.77 -11.23 -27.62
C CYS A 279 -17.89 -11.77 -28.51
N LYS A 280 -18.44 -12.94 -28.15
CA LYS A 280 -19.60 -13.52 -28.84
C LYS A 280 -20.93 -12.92 -28.37
N ASN A 281 -20.93 -12.32 -27.17
CA ASN A 281 -22.10 -11.61 -26.67
C ASN A 281 -22.31 -10.33 -27.48
N ASN A 282 -23.46 -10.21 -28.15
CA ASN A 282 -23.82 -9.08 -29.00
C ASN A 282 -23.82 -7.73 -28.26
N ASP A 283 -24.07 -7.74 -26.95
CA ASP A 283 -24.08 -6.53 -26.12
C ASP A 283 -22.69 -6.14 -25.61
N CYS A 284 -21.66 -6.96 -25.87
CA CYS A 284 -20.30 -6.72 -25.41
C CYS A 284 -19.36 -6.37 -26.57
N LYS A 285 -18.88 -5.11 -26.56
CA LYS A 285 -17.82 -4.62 -27.49
C LYS A 285 -16.40 -5.04 -27.05
N GLY A 286 -16.28 -6.03 -26.17
CA GLY A 286 -15.00 -6.54 -25.67
C GLY A 286 -14.26 -7.35 -26.72
N ASN A 287 -12.93 -7.30 -26.71
CA ASN A 287 -12.09 -8.07 -27.63
C ASN A 287 -10.90 -8.74 -26.94
N VAL A 288 -10.90 -8.79 -25.61
CA VAL A 288 -9.85 -9.45 -24.81
C VAL A 288 -10.43 -10.71 -24.22
N LYS A 289 -9.76 -11.84 -24.49
CA LYS A 289 -10.15 -13.14 -23.95
C LYS A 289 -9.00 -13.85 -23.26
N PHE A 290 -9.33 -14.58 -22.21
CA PHE A 290 -8.45 -15.48 -21.47
C PHE A 290 -8.88 -16.92 -21.71
N LEU A 291 -7.93 -17.85 -21.73
CA LEU A 291 -8.20 -19.28 -21.79
C LEU A 291 -8.29 -19.78 -20.36
N LEU A 292 -9.47 -20.24 -19.94
CA LEU A 292 -9.59 -20.98 -18.70
C LEU A 292 -8.96 -22.36 -18.92
N GLU A 293 -7.99 -22.68 -18.08
CA GLU A 293 -7.35 -24.00 -18.04
C GLU A 293 -8.03 -24.79 -16.91
N ASP A 294 -8.72 -25.86 -17.27
CA ASP A 294 -9.38 -26.77 -16.34
C ASP A 294 -9.05 -28.19 -16.80
N GLU A 295 -8.42 -28.95 -15.91
CA GLU A 295 -7.94 -30.31 -16.17
C GLU A 295 -9.09 -31.28 -16.48
N ASP A 296 -10.31 -31.00 -15.99
CA ASP A 296 -11.49 -31.84 -16.17
C ASP A 296 -12.17 -31.64 -17.54
N LEU A 297 -11.78 -30.61 -18.30
CA LEU A 297 -12.40 -30.27 -19.60
C LEU A 297 -11.77 -30.97 -20.82
N GLY A 298 -10.70 -31.72 -20.64
CA GLY A 298 -10.01 -32.43 -21.74
C GLY A 298 -9.50 -31.47 -22.82
N GLU A 299 -9.82 -31.72 -24.11
CA GLU A 299 -9.40 -30.87 -25.24
C GLU A 299 -10.24 -29.58 -25.41
N ASN A 300 -11.32 -29.40 -24.64
CA ASN A 300 -12.24 -28.28 -24.83
C ASN A 300 -11.68 -26.98 -24.25
N LYS A 301 -11.27 -26.06 -25.13
CA LYS A 301 -10.77 -24.73 -24.75
C LYS A 301 -11.91 -23.76 -24.44
N ILE A 302 -12.05 -23.38 -23.18
CA ILE A 302 -13.01 -22.35 -22.76
C ILE A 302 -12.35 -20.97 -22.79
N TRP A 303 -12.89 -20.06 -23.61
CA TRP A 303 -12.37 -18.70 -23.76
C TRP A 303 -13.31 -17.66 -23.17
N ILE A 304 -12.98 -17.13 -22.00
CA ILE A 304 -13.78 -16.09 -21.35
C ILE A 304 -13.43 -14.69 -21.84
N CYS A 305 -14.44 -13.83 -21.99
CA CYS A 305 -14.24 -12.42 -22.31
C CYS A 305 -14.01 -11.61 -21.04
N LEU A 306 -12.83 -11.01 -20.89
CA LEU A 306 -12.46 -10.22 -19.70
C LEU A 306 -13.19 -8.87 -19.57
N THR A 307 -14.14 -8.55 -20.46
CA THR A 307 -15.02 -7.37 -20.32
C THR A 307 -16.33 -7.69 -19.61
N CYS A 308 -16.88 -8.89 -19.82
CA CYS A 308 -18.24 -9.27 -19.42
C CYS A 308 -18.37 -10.71 -18.90
N TRP A 309 -17.26 -11.44 -18.82
CA TRP A 309 -17.19 -12.84 -18.38
C TRP A 309 -18.00 -13.85 -19.23
N HIS A 310 -18.25 -13.56 -20.51
CA HIS A 310 -18.94 -14.47 -21.42
C HIS A 310 -17.98 -15.46 -22.11
N TYR A 311 -18.41 -16.72 -22.25
CA TYR A 311 -17.68 -17.84 -22.89
C TYR A 311 -17.65 -17.80 -24.45
#